data_AF-A0AAW7YYA5-F1
#
_entry.id   AF-A0AAW7YYA5-F1
#
_cell.length_a   1.000
_cell.length_b   1.000
_cell.length_c   1.000
_cell.angle_alpha   90.00
_cell.angle_beta   90.00
_cell.angle_gamma   90.00
#
_symmetry.space_group_name_H-M   'P 1'
#
loop_
_entity.id
_entity.type
_entity.pdbx_description
1 polymer ?
#
loop_
_entity_poly.entity_id
_entity_poly.type
_entity_poly.pdbx_seq_one_letter_code
_entity_poly.pdbx_strand_id
1 'polypeptide(L)'
;MIKQANGRIEYLGSGCIRTSEKELPLRLKQIHAGVSEIIAQFSPDEFALEQVFMAKNADSALKLGQARGAAIVAAVSQDLPVAEYSARQIKQAVVG
;
A
#
# COMPACT_ATOMS: atom_id res chain seq x y z
N MET A 1 0.68 9.10 -4.43
CA MET A 1 -0.57 9.12 -5.20
C MET A 1 -0.37 10.00 -6.42
N ILE A 2 -0.81 9.49 -7.56
CA ILE A 2 -0.71 10.14 -8.86
C ILE A 2 -2.07 10.09 -9.53
N LYS A 3 -2.33 11.03 -10.43
CA LYS A 3 -3.47 11.00 -11.35
C LYS A 3 -2.93 10.85 -12.76
N GLN A 4 -3.47 9.89 -13.52
CA GLN A 4 -3.13 9.74 -14.92
C GLN A 4 -4.32 10.16 -15.78
N ALA A 5 -4.11 11.13 -16.68
CA ALA A 5 -5.12 11.56 -17.65
C ALA A 5 -4.44 12.00 -18.95
N ASN A 6 -4.96 11.55 -20.10
CA ASN A 6 -4.47 11.92 -21.43
C ASN A 6 -2.96 11.70 -21.63
N GLY A 7 -2.43 10.59 -21.12
CA GLY A 7 -1.00 10.27 -21.19
C GLY A 7 -0.10 11.14 -20.30
N ARG A 8 -0.67 12.01 -19.45
CA ARG A 8 0.06 12.80 -18.47
C ARG A 8 -0.13 12.22 -17.07
N ILE A 9 0.93 12.29 -16.28
CA ILE A 9 0.92 11.91 -14.87
C ILE A 9 1.06 13.19 -14.04
N GLU A 10 0.12 13.41 -13.13
CA GLU A 10 0.10 14.51 -12.19
C GLU A 10 0.33 13.97 -10.77
N TYR A 11 1.21 14.64 -10.02
CA TYR A 11 1.44 14.31 -8.62
C TYR A 11 0.35 14.94 -7.76
N LEU A 12 -0.35 14.11 -6.98
CA LEU A 12 -1.38 14.58 -6.04
C LEU A 12 -0.88 14.67 -4.60
N GLY A 13 0.03 13.77 -4.20
CA GLY A 13 0.52 13.74 -2.82
C GLY A 13 1.26 12.45 -2.47
N SER A 14 2.01 12.48 -1.37
CA SER A 14 2.67 11.33 -0.77
C SER A 14 2.81 11.53 0.73
N GLY A 15 2.94 10.44 1.46
CA GLY A 15 2.98 10.45 2.91
C GLY A 15 3.34 9.09 3.48
N CYS A 16 3.29 8.98 4.81
CA CYS A 16 3.59 7.75 5.53
C CYS A 16 2.66 7.61 6.73
N ILE A 17 1.96 6.47 6.82
CA ILE A 17 1.17 6.11 7.99
C ILE A 17 2.13 5.65 9.09
N ARG A 18 2.27 6.47 10.13
CA ARG A 18 3.13 6.17 11.27
C ARG A 18 2.35 5.41 12.34
N THR A 19 2.77 4.18 12.64
CA THR A 19 2.22 3.42 13.76
C THR A 19 3.01 3.73 15.04
N SER A 20 2.33 4.09 16.12
CA SER A 20 2.94 4.41 17.43
C SER A 20 2.81 3.28 18.46
N GLU A 21 1.93 2.31 18.19
CA GLU A 21 1.61 1.24 19.13
C GLU A 21 2.72 0.20 19.20
N LYS A 22 2.92 -0.40 20.39
CA LYS A 22 3.89 -1.49 20.58
C LYS A 22 3.34 -2.83 20.08
N GLU A 23 2.08 -3.10 20.43
CA GLU A 23 1.42 -4.35 20.14
C GLU A 23 1.03 -4.44 18.67
N LEU A 24 1.45 -5.53 18.01
CA LEU A 24 1.21 -5.73 16.59
C LEU A 24 -0.27 -5.60 16.18
N PRO A 25 -1.26 -6.18 16.89
CA PRO A 25 -2.67 -6.02 16.51
C PRO A 25 -3.12 -4.56 16.45
N LEU A 26 -2.66 -3.72 17.38
CA LEU A 26 -2.99 -2.30 17.40
C LEU A 26 -2.30 -1.55 16.26
N ARG A 27 -1.06 -1.91 15.91
CA ARG A 27 -0.38 -1.38 14.73
C ARG A 27 -1.11 -1.73 13.44
N LEU A 28 -1.60 -2.97 13.30
CA LEU A 28 -2.38 -3.40 12.14
C LEU A 28 -3.69 -2.61 12.03
N LYS A 29 -4.36 -2.34 13.17
CA LYS A 29 -5.53 -1.44 13.21
C LYS A 29 -5.19 -0.04 12.72
N GLN A 30 -4.05 0.53 13.15
CA GLN A 30 -3.61 1.86 12.70
C GLN A 30 -3.32 1.88 11.19
N ILE A 31 -2.70 0.84 10.64
CA ILE A 31 -2.46 0.71 9.19
C ILE A 31 -3.79 0.66 8.44
N HIS A 32 -4.70 -0.22 8.85
CA HIS A 32 -6.01 -0.34 8.23
C HIS A 32 -6.77 1.00 8.24
N ALA A 33 -6.85 1.65 9.40
CA ALA A 33 -7.54 2.92 9.54
C ALA A 33 -6.91 4.02 8.68
N GLY A 34 -5.58 4.15 8.69
CA GLY A 34 -4.89 5.16 7.90
C GLY A 34 -5.03 4.93 6.39
N VAL A 35 -4.97 3.69 5.91
CA VAL A 35 -5.22 3.39 4.49
C VAL A 35 -6.67 3.70 4.13
N SER A 36 -7.62 3.34 5.01
CA SER A 36 -9.04 3.60 4.78
C SER A 36 -9.34 5.10 4.68
N GLU A 37 -8.73 5.92 5.55
CA GLU A 37 -8.85 7.38 5.53
C GLU A 37 -8.36 7.98 4.22
N ILE A 38 -7.19 7.54 3.73
CA ILE A 38 -6.64 8.01 2.45
C ILE A 38 -7.54 7.62 1.28
N ILE A 39 -8.08 6.40 1.27
CA ILE A 39 -9.01 5.97 0.22
C ILE A 39 -10.29 6.81 0.26
N ALA A 40 -10.87 7.03 1.43
CA ALA A 40 -12.07 7.87 1.57
C ALA A 40 -11.81 9.33 1.16
N GLN A 41 -10.63 9.87 1.48
CA GLN A 41 -10.27 11.25 1.15
C GLN A 41 -10.08 11.47 -0.36
N PHE A 42 -9.47 10.50 -1.06
CA PHE A 42 -9.05 10.70 -2.45
C PHE A 42 -9.86 9.92 -3.47
N SER A 43 -10.65 8.93 -3.05
CA SER A 43 -11.47 8.07 -3.91
C SER A 43 -10.70 7.60 -5.16
N PRO A 44 -9.53 6.94 -4.99
CA PRO A 44 -8.75 6.47 -6.13
C PRO A 44 -9.51 5.37 -6.91
N ASP A 45 -9.13 5.17 -8.17
CA ASP A 45 -9.67 4.09 -9.00
C ASP A 45 -8.96 2.74 -8.79
N GLU A 46 -7.73 2.77 -8.25
CA GLU A 46 -6.90 1.57 -8.03
C GLU A 46 -5.94 1.74 -6.84
N PHE A 47 -5.67 0.64 -6.14
CA PHE A 47 -4.64 0.50 -5.11
C PHE A 47 -3.48 -0.37 -5.61
N ALA A 48 -2.34 0.25 -5.89
CA ALA A 48 -1.13 -0.44 -6.34
C ALA A 48 -0.18 -0.77 -5.19
N LEU A 49 0.34 -2.00 -5.14
CA LEU A 49 1.29 -2.50 -4.15
C LEU A 49 2.50 -3.20 -4.79
N GLU A 50 3.63 -3.16 -4.09
CA GLU A 50 4.78 -4.01 -4.41
C GLU A 50 4.57 -5.44 -3.89
N GLN A 51 4.87 -6.43 -4.73
CA GLN A 51 4.95 -7.83 -4.34
C GLN A 51 6.10 -8.06 -3.36
N VAL A 52 5.83 -8.77 -2.27
CA VAL A 52 6.87 -9.13 -1.30
C VAL A 52 7.75 -10.24 -1.87
N PHE A 53 9.06 -10.02 -1.92
CA PHE A 53 10.03 -11.06 -2.25
C PHE A 53 10.56 -11.76 -0.99
N MET A 54 11.13 -12.95 -1.16
CA MET A 54 11.71 -13.80 -0.12
C MET A 54 12.57 -12.99 0.87
N ALA A 55 12.05 -12.81 2.09
CA ALA A 55 12.79 -12.13 3.15
C ALA A 55 13.84 -13.08 3.74
N LYS A 56 15.03 -12.56 4.04
CA LYS A 56 16.11 -13.34 4.71
C LYS A 56 15.72 -13.80 6.12
N ASN A 57 14.78 -13.12 6.78
CA ASN A 57 14.34 -13.40 8.14
C ASN A 57 12.82 -13.64 8.14
N ALA A 58 12.39 -14.82 8.63
CA ALA A 58 11.00 -15.22 8.64
C ALA A 58 10.11 -14.37 9.56
N ASP A 59 10.62 -13.91 10.70
CA ASP A 59 9.85 -13.09 11.66
C ASP A 59 9.51 -11.72 11.07
N SER A 60 10.48 -11.08 10.41
CA SER A 60 10.23 -9.80 9.72
C SER A 60 9.34 -9.98 8.49
N ALA A 61 9.48 -11.10 7.77
CA ALA A 61 8.59 -11.45 6.65
C ALA A 61 7.14 -11.55 7.10
N LEU A 62 6.91 -12.23 8.22
CA LEU A 62 5.56 -12.45 8.76
C LEU A 62 4.92 -11.12 9.18
N LYS A 63 5.66 -10.27 9.90
CA LYS A 63 5.19 -8.93 10.30
C LYS A 63 4.88 -8.04 9.09
N LEU A 64 5.72 -8.08 8.06
CA LEU A 64 5.48 -7.37 6.80
C LEU A 64 4.24 -7.91 6.09
N GLY A 65 4.07 -9.23 6.02
CA GLY A 65 2.90 -9.88 5.43
C GLY A 65 1.60 -9.49 6.14
N GLN A 66 1.61 -9.42 7.47
CA GLN A 66 0.46 -8.98 8.27
C GLN A 66 0.11 -7.51 8.03
N ALA A 67 1.12 -6.63 8.03
CA ALA A 67 0.93 -5.20 7.73
C ALA A 67 0.38 -4.98 6.32
N ARG A 68 0.93 -5.69 5.33
CA ARG A 68 0.46 -5.69 3.95
C ARG A 68 -0.97 -6.21 3.84
N GLY A 69 -1.29 -7.30 4.52
CA GLY A 69 -2.64 -7.85 4.59
C GLY A 69 -3.65 -6.83 5.14
N ALA A 70 -3.29 -6.11 6.21
CA ALA A 70 -4.13 -5.04 6.76
C ALA A 70 -4.40 -3.92 5.74
N ALA A 71 -3.40 -3.53 4.94
CA ALA A 71 -3.57 -2.53 3.89
C ALA A 71 -4.43 -3.03 2.72
N ILE A 72 -4.24 -4.27 2.29
CA ILE A 72 -5.04 -4.89 1.22
C ILE A 72 -6.51 -5.00 1.64
N VAL A 73 -6.77 -5.47 2.86
CA VAL A 73 -8.14 -5.59 3.38
C VAL A 73 -8.81 -4.23 3.51
N ALA A 74 -8.07 -3.18 3.89
CA ALA A 74 -8.59 -1.81 3.92
C ALA A 74 -9.03 -1.31 2.54
N ALA A 75 -8.31 -1.70 1.48
CA ALA A 75 -8.66 -1.35 0.10
C ALA A 75 -9.87 -2.14 -0.40
N VAL A 76 -9.82 -3.48 -0.32
CA VAL A 76 -10.89 -4.33 -0.86
C VAL A 76 -12.20 -4.24 -0.07
N SER A 77 -12.17 -3.84 1.20
CA SER A 77 -13.39 -3.57 1.98
C SER A 77 -14.16 -2.31 1.52
N GLN A 78 -13.54 -1.49 0.68
CA GLN A 78 -14.13 -0.33 0.03
C GLN A 78 -14.28 -0.54 -1.48
N ASP A 79 -14.31 -1.80 -1.94
CA ASP A 79 -14.44 -2.20 -3.35
C ASP A 79 -13.36 -1.63 -4.29
N LEU A 80 -12.21 -1.21 -3.73
CA LEU A 80 -11.09 -0.66 -4.51
C LEU A 80 -10.26 -1.81 -5.12
N PRO A 81 -10.10 -1.87 -6.46
CA PRO A 81 -9.24 -2.86 -7.11
C PRO A 81 -7.80 -2.78 -6.61
N VAL A 82 -7.19 -3.93 -6.34
CA VAL A 82 -5.80 -4.03 -5.88
C VAL A 82 -4.95 -4.67 -6.97
N ALA A 83 -3.88 -3.97 -7.38
CA ALA A 83 -2.88 -4.46 -8.33
C ALA A 83 -1.53 -4.67 -7.65
N GLU A 84 -0.86 -5.78 -7.96
CA GLU A 84 0.45 -6.10 -7.41
C GLU A 84 1.55 -6.12 -8.48
N TYR A 85 2.67 -5.46 -8.20
CA TYR A 85 3.80 -5.37 -9.12
C TYR A 85 5.09 -5.82 -8.45
N SER A 86 5.90 -6.59 -9.16
CA SER A 86 7.25 -6.92 -8.68
C SER A 86 8.13 -5.67 -8.59
N ALA A 87 9.10 -5.70 -7.69
CA ALA A 87 10.16 -4.68 -7.60
C ALA A 87 10.80 -4.37 -8.96
N ARG A 88 10.96 -5.41 -9.80
CA ARG A 88 11.51 -5.27 -11.16
C ARG A 88 10.59 -4.50 -12.09
N GLN A 89 9.29 -4.80 -12.09
CA GLN A 89 8.30 -4.07 -12.89
C GLN A 89 8.26 -2.60 -12.51
N ILE A 90 8.28 -2.30 -11.20
CA ILE A 90 8.30 -0.92 -10.71
C ILE A 90 9.56 -0.20 -11.18
N LYS A 91 10.75 -0.80 -11.02
CA LYS A 91 12.02 -0.21 -11.47
C LYS A 91 12.02 0.03 -12.98
N GLN A 92 11.67 -0.99 -13.76
CA GLN A 92 11.63 -0.88 -15.21
C GLN A 92 10.68 0.22 -15.70
N ALA A 93 9.54 0.42 -15.02
CA ALA A 93 8.58 1.46 -15.38
C ALA A 93 9.05 2.88 -15.02
N VAL A 94 9.84 3.04 -13.95
CA VAL A 94 10.22 4.36 -13.42
C VAL A 94 11.59 4.82 -13.91
N VAL A 95 12.57 3.92 -14.03
CA VAL A 95 13.95 4.26 -14.36
C VAL A 95 14.46 3.67 -15.68
N GLY A 96 13.66 2.83 -16.35
CA GLY A 96 14.08 2.02 -17.52
C GLY A 96 14.81 0.74 -17.13
#